data_AF-A0A957BNU5-F1
#
_entry.id   AF-A0A957BNU5-F1
#
_cell.length_a   1.000
_cell.length_b   1.000
_cell.length_c   1.000
_cell.angle_alpha   90.00
_cell.angle_beta   90.00
_cell.angle_gamma   90.00
#
_symmetry.space_group_name_H-M   'P 1'
#
loop_
_entity.id
_entity.type
_entity.pdbx_description
1 polymer ?
#
loop_
_entity_poly.entity_id
_entity_poly.type
_entity_poly.pdbx_seq_one_letter_code
_entity_poly.pdbx_strand_id
1 'polypeptide(L)'
;MSERRSFLAIAAALLVVGSGCQALSAPTPTPTLTPTASPTPTATATSTPTPTVTVTPSPTDTPTITPTPTETSTPTATLPPTSTPGTTVGFIYDNWERVDVSDSLLDSMRTLPFLAFINQNNRDTVGDVRTPQPENAVQTLYYVSPGVTGLVPILEMSVTTGTQIYMAPSGDVFAYFRQDSPALTGLYVVDLAAKFSGRVLPINTLLQRGLVSDPVWSPDGSRLAVTLTTGYDLDIFTVGRDGINPAPIVRSGAYEFFPAWSPDGRFIAFVSDRQTCPSWIPGEAGTCDGTGTPAPNGGTLYIVELATGEVTSLGDQFLTEPPRWINDRQVVFASGQPALGEPERSLWIVDIFERIPRQLTITNGRDDALKLAEAWSPDGSLVLYQAAGTTTEIVLATSNGVEIARSNELAFSRYGMAAAWSPDGTRVAVGGVGGTCPYGVNVFGAALDVIARGNPPPSMCDPAYSPDGRFIAFVGINPRIDGRRDIYFANANGFGAQSVSASLRGQTELIGWVGGQG
;
A
#
# COMPACT_ATOMS: atom_id res chain seq x y z
N MET A 1 -22.21 61.04 -14.83
CA MET A 1 -21.03 60.78 -15.69
C MET A 1 -20.97 59.27 -15.89
N SER A 2 -21.62 58.58 -16.85
CA SER A 2 -21.84 58.80 -18.29
C SER A 2 -20.57 59.34 -18.96
N GLU A 3 -19.92 58.74 -19.95
CA GLU A 3 -20.38 57.86 -21.04
C GLU A 3 -19.11 57.45 -21.83
N ARG A 4 -19.07 56.28 -22.49
CA ARG A 4 -18.78 56.16 -23.93
C ARG A 4 -18.57 54.70 -24.36
N ARG A 5 -19.56 54.22 -25.13
CA ARG A 5 -19.43 53.23 -26.20
C ARG A 5 -18.81 53.90 -27.44
N SER A 6 -18.13 53.13 -28.30
CA SER A 6 -17.93 53.26 -29.76
C SER A 6 -16.61 52.55 -30.15
N PHE A 7 -16.42 51.78 -31.23
CA PHE A 7 -17.23 51.26 -32.33
C PHE A 7 -16.43 50.11 -32.99
N LEU A 8 -17.13 49.20 -33.66
CA LEU A 8 -16.67 48.14 -34.57
C LEU A 8 -15.86 48.66 -35.77
N ALA A 9 -14.91 47.86 -36.27
CA ALA A 9 -14.60 47.72 -37.70
C ALA A 9 -14.18 46.27 -38.02
N ILE A 10 -14.76 45.73 -39.10
CA ILE A 10 -14.72 44.33 -39.57
C ILE A 10 -14.01 44.27 -40.94
N ALA A 11 -13.27 43.17 -41.16
CA ALA A 11 -12.85 42.53 -42.44
C ALA A 11 -11.90 43.32 -43.38
N ALA A 12 -11.04 42.73 -44.22
CA ALA A 12 -10.89 41.38 -44.75
C ALA A 12 -9.42 41.16 -45.18
N ALA A 13 -8.94 39.91 -45.19
CA ALA A 13 -7.82 39.51 -46.08
C ALA A 13 -7.99 38.06 -46.52
N LEU A 14 -7.87 37.89 -47.83
CA LEU A 14 -8.26 36.76 -48.66
C LEU A 14 -7.29 35.57 -48.60
N LEU A 15 -7.86 34.38 -48.76
CA LEU A 15 -7.21 33.16 -49.27
C LEU A 15 -6.58 33.43 -50.65
N VAL A 16 -5.36 32.90 -50.86
CA VAL A 16 -4.91 32.44 -52.18
C VAL A 16 -4.27 31.06 -52.03
N VAL A 17 -4.87 30.10 -52.73
CA VAL A 17 -4.41 28.73 -52.96
C VAL A 17 -3.51 28.73 -54.19
N GLY A 18 -2.36 28.06 -54.11
CA GLY A 18 -1.42 27.87 -55.22
C GLY A 18 -0.78 26.50 -55.15
N SER A 19 -1.26 25.63 -56.04
CA SER A 19 -0.96 24.21 -56.18
C SER A 19 0.50 23.90 -56.54
N GLY A 20 1.04 22.79 -55.99
CA GLY A 20 2.33 22.22 -56.38
C GLY A 20 2.30 20.69 -56.30
N CYS A 21 2.67 20.05 -57.42
CA CYS A 21 2.47 18.65 -57.77
C CYS A 21 3.11 17.58 -56.87
N GLN A 22 2.47 16.41 -56.93
CA GLN A 22 2.82 15.12 -56.34
C GLN A 22 4.11 14.51 -56.93
N ALA A 23 4.87 13.84 -56.06
CA ALA A 23 5.73 12.72 -56.42
C ALA A 23 5.55 11.62 -55.36
N LEU A 24 4.77 10.59 -55.71
CA LEU A 24 4.59 9.36 -54.94
C LEU A 24 5.90 8.55 -54.95
N SER A 25 6.46 8.31 -53.77
CA SER A 25 7.59 7.39 -53.59
C SER A 25 7.04 6.04 -53.09
N ALA A 26 7.45 4.96 -53.75
CA ALA A 26 6.98 3.60 -53.56
C ALA A 26 7.27 3.02 -52.15
N PRO A 27 6.46 2.06 -51.67
CA PRO A 27 6.69 1.41 -50.38
C PRO A 27 7.87 0.42 -50.44
N THR A 28 8.76 0.53 -49.47
CA THR A 28 9.86 -0.41 -49.18
C THR A 28 9.30 -1.79 -48.78
N PRO A 29 9.77 -2.91 -49.35
CA PRO A 29 9.28 -4.23 -48.99
C PRO A 29 9.73 -4.66 -47.58
N THR A 30 8.77 -5.16 -46.80
CA THR A 30 8.97 -5.84 -45.51
C THR A 30 9.77 -7.13 -45.69
N PRO A 31 10.79 -7.42 -44.86
CA PRO A 31 11.50 -8.69 -44.92
C PRO A 31 10.62 -9.84 -44.39
N THR A 32 10.42 -10.85 -45.24
CA THR A 32 9.77 -12.13 -44.90
C THR A 32 10.64 -12.91 -43.91
N LEU A 33 10.10 -13.26 -42.74
CA LEU A 33 10.75 -14.17 -41.80
C LEU A 33 10.63 -15.61 -42.30
N THR A 34 11.77 -16.25 -42.55
CA THR A 34 11.89 -17.68 -42.85
C THR A 34 11.72 -18.48 -41.55
N PRO A 35 10.94 -19.58 -41.52
CA PRO A 35 10.84 -20.42 -40.34
C PRO A 35 12.13 -21.22 -40.11
N THR A 36 12.84 -20.92 -39.02
CA THR A 36 14.00 -21.69 -38.57
C THR A 36 13.56 -22.96 -37.82
N ALA A 37 14.23 -24.05 -38.14
CA ALA A 37 13.94 -25.41 -37.73
C ALA A 37 13.92 -25.65 -36.20
N SER A 38 13.03 -26.57 -35.82
CA SER A 38 12.91 -27.21 -34.51
C SER A 38 14.23 -27.84 -34.04
N PRO A 39 14.63 -27.68 -32.76
CA PRO A 39 15.75 -28.44 -32.21
C PRO A 39 15.33 -29.88 -31.90
N THR A 40 16.12 -30.83 -32.42
CA THR A 40 16.12 -32.26 -32.07
C THR A 40 16.59 -32.45 -30.61
N PRO A 41 15.99 -33.37 -29.83
CA PRO A 41 16.43 -33.64 -28.46
C PRO A 41 17.78 -34.37 -28.44
N THR A 42 18.75 -33.80 -27.73
CA THR A 42 20.06 -34.42 -27.47
C THR A 42 19.99 -35.37 -26.28
N ALA A 43 20.68 -36.50 -26.44
CA ALA A 43 20.67 -37.68 -25.60
C ALA A 43 21.08 -37.49 -24.14
N THR A 44 20.48 -38.33 -23.31
CA THR A 44 20.72 -38.65 -21.90
C THR A 44 22.20 -38.91 -21.60
N ALA A 45 22.75 -38.22 -20.60
CA ALA A 45 24.07 -38.53 -20.04
C ALA A 45 23.96 -39.65 -18.99
N THR A 46 24.70 -40.71 -19.22
CA THR A 46 24.88 -41.89 -18.34
C THR A 46 25.76 -41.53 -17.14
N SER A 47 25.33 -41.90 -15.94
CA SER A 47 26.10 -41.75 -14.69
C SER A 47 27.23 -42.79 -14.59
N THR A 48 28.45 -42.33 -14.37
CA THR A 48 29.62 -43.17 -14.04
C THR A 48 29.64 -43.48 -12.54
N PRO A 49 29.91 -44.73 -12.10
CA PRO A 49 29.93 -45.08 -10.68
C PRO A 49 31.25 -44.67 -10.00
N THR A 50 31.13 -44.09 -8.80
CA THR A 50 32.23 -43.78 -7.87
C THR A 50 32.69 -45.06 -7.15
N PRO A 51 34.00 -45.32 -6.97
CA PRO A 51 34.47 -46.50 -6.26
C PRO A 51 34.28 -46.37 -4.73
N THR A 52 33.70 -47.42 -4.15
CA THR A 52 33.56 -47.64 -2.70
C THR A 52 34.91 -48.03 -2.08
N VAL A 53 35.38 -47.29 -1.08
CA VAL A 53 36.53 -47.68 -0.25
C VAL A 53 36.02 -48.39 1.00
N THR A 54 36.30 -49.69 1.09
CA THR A 54 36.05 -50.52 2.28
C THR A 54 37.23 -50.37 3.24
N VAL A 55 36.98 -49.89 4.46
CA VAL A 55 37.98 -49.90 5.54
C VAL A 55 37.66 -51.03 6.52
N THR A 56 38.57 -51.99 6.60
CA THR A 56 38.55 -53.10 7.56
C THR A 56 39.22 -52.66 8.88
N PRO A 57 38.63 -52.90 10.07
CA PRO A 57 39.30 -52.62 11.33
C PRO A 57 40.28 -53.75 11.69
N SER A 58 41.49 -53.40 12.14
CA SER A 58 42.48 -54.30 12.75
C SER A 58 42.72 -53.89 14.20
N PRO A 59 42.90 -54.83 15.15
CA PRO A 59 42.92 -54.53 16.57
C PRO A 59 44.33 -54.32 17.14
N THR A 60 44.35 -53.73 18.35
CA THR A 60 45.36 -53.89 19.43
C THR A 60 46.59 -52.98 19.36
N ASP A 61 46.71 -52.02 20.29
CA ASP A 61 47.40 -52.22 21.58
C ASP A 61 47.31 -50.96 22.47
N THR A 62 47.10 -51.18 23.76
CA THR A 62 46.97 -50.14 24.79
C THR A 62 48.29 -49.93 25.53
N PRO A 63 48.88 -48.72 25.55
CA PRO A 63 49.84 -48.36 26.57
C PRO A 63 49.15 -47.60 27.71
N THR A 64 49.25 -48.15 28.92
CA THR A 64 48.88 -47.50 30.18
C THR A 64 49.88 -46.36 30.45
N ILE A 65 49.39 -45.12 30.46
CA ILE A 65 50.14 -43.94 30.89
C ILE A 65 49.43 -43.41 32.14
N THR A 66 50.14 -43.34 33.26
CA THR A 66 49.67 -42.75 34.51
C THR A 66 49.86 -41.24 34.47
N PRO A 67 48.81 -40.40 34.51
CA PRO A 67 48.99 -38.95 34.59
C PRO A 67 49.07 -38.46 36.04
N THR A 68 50.11 -37.67 36.30
CA THR A 68 50.33 -36.76 37.44
C THR A 68 49.16 -35.77 37.60
N PRO A 69 48.74 -35.38 38.81
CA PRO A 69 47.58 -34.51 39.00
C PRO A 69 47.84 -33.13 38.39
N THR A 70 47.05 -32.78 37.39
CA THR A 70 46.95 -31.41 36.84
C THR A 70 45.73 -30.76 37.47
N GLU A 71 45.92 -29.60 38.09
CA GLU A 71 44.83 -28.81 38.66
C GLU A 71 43.75 -28.57 37.61
N THR A 72 42.57 -29.13 37.84
CA THR A 72 41.39 -28.84 37.03
C THR A 72 40.75 -27.58 37.60
N SER A 73 40.97 -26.44 36.95
CA SER A 73 40.09 -25.31 37.13
C SER A 73 38.71 -25.72 36.63
N THR A 74 37.75 -25.85 37.53
CA THR A 74 36.34 -26.00 37.18
C THR A 74 35.96 -24.77 36.36
N PRO A 75 35.55 -24.88 35.09
CA PRO A 75 34.88 -23.76 34.45
C PRO A 75 33.56 -23.59 35.19
N THR A 76 33.46 -22.53 35.99
CA THR A 76 32.16 -22.02 36.41
C THR A 76 31.42 -21.70 35.12
N ALA A 77 30.47 -22.55 34.76
CA ALA A 77 29.51 -22.24 33.72
C ALA A 77 28.72 -21.03 34.21
N THR A 78 29.18 -19.84 33.84
CA THR A 78 28.33 -18.66 33.85
C THR A 78 27.20 -19.01 32.91
N LEU A 79 26.03 -19.34 33.46
CA LEU A 79 24.80 -19.40 32.69
C LEU A 79 24.77 -18.10 31.87
N PRO A 80 24.54 -18.16 30.54
CA PRO A 80 24.27 -16.94 29.80
C PRO A 80 23.18 -16.17 30.53
N PRO A 81 23.21 -14.83 30.56
CA PRO A 81 22.15 -14.05 31.19
C PRO A 81 20.83 -14.63 30.70
N THR A 82 20.01 -15.09 31.64
CA THR A 82 18.68 -15.59 31.37
C THR A 82 18.01 -14.57 30.49
N SER A 83 17.83 -14.90 29.20
CA SER A 83 16.95 -14.14 28.33
C SER A 83 15.64 -14.06 29.08
N THR A 84 15.30 -12.88 29.58
CA THR A 84 13.95 -12.61 30.06
C THR A 84 13.02 -13.14 28.97
N PRO A 85 12.10 -14.08 29.24
CA PRO A 85 11.22 -14.56 28.19
C PRO A 85 10.51 -13.35 27.61
N GLY A 86 10.79 -13.03 26.33
CA GLY A 86 10.02 -12.03 25.62
C GLY A 86 8.54 -12.37 25.77
N THR A 87 7.70 -11.37 25.95
CA THR A 87 6.25 -11.56 26.01
C THR A 87 5.83 -12.41 24.82
N THR A 88 5.37 -13.63 25.08
CA THR A 88 4.89 -14.50 24.00
C THR A 88 3.63 -13.87 23.45
N VAL A 89 3.68 -13.44 22.19
CA VAL A 89 2.50 -12.93 21.49
C VAL A 89 1.47 -14.05 21.44
N GLY A 90 0.37 -13.85 22.16
CA GLY A 90 -0.71 -14.82 22.29
C GLY A 90 -1.68 -14.75 21.11
N PHE A 91 -1.24 -15.17 19.92
CA PHE A 91 -2.18 -15.45 18.84
C PHE A 91 -3.14 -16.56 19.31
N ILE A 92 -4.42 -16.26 19.26
CA ILE A 92 -5.49 -17.16 19.66
C ILE A 92 -6.57 -17.00 18.62
N TYR A 93 -7.06 -18.12 18.09
CA TYR A 93 -8.17 -18.13 17.15
C TYR A 93 -9.46 -18.50 17.87
N ASP A 94 -10.16 -17.51 18.43
CA ASP A 94 -11.36 -17.67 19.24
C ASP A 94 -12.48 -16.68 18.86
N ASN A 95 -13.57 -16.65 19.63
CA ASN A 95 -14.72 -15.76 19.43
C ASN A 95 -15.28 -15.80 18.00
N TRP A 96 -15.56 -17.01 17.51
CA TRP A 96 -16.03 -17.20 16.14
C TRP A 96 -17.49 -16.78 15.98
N GLU A 97 -17.75 -16.07 14.90
CA GLU A 97 -19.07 -15.60 14.52
C GLU A 97 -19.34 -15.96 13.05
N ARG A 98 -20.60 -16.24 12.74
CA ARG A 98 -20.99 -16.50 11.35
C ARG A 98 -21.21 -15.17 10.63
N VAL A 99 -20.76 -15.10 9.38
CA VAL A 99 -20.96 -13.95 8.49
C VAL A 99 -21.94 -14.34 7.40
N ASP A 100 -23.10 -13.69 7.36
CA ASP A 100 -24.16 -14.01 6.41
C ASP A 100 -24.01 -13.22 5.10
N VAL A 101 -23.38 -13.85 4.11
CA VAL A 101 -23.26 -13.34 2.74
C VAL A 101 -23.80 -14.34 1.71
N SER A 102 -24.39 -13.83 0.63
CA SER A 102 -24.95 -14.63 -0.46
C SER A 102 -23.87 -15.22 -1.37
N ASP A 103 -24.09 -16.42 -1.91
CA ASP A 103 -23.16 -17.04 -2.86
C ASP A 103 -23.06 -16.21 -4.16
N SER A 104 -24.17 -15.58 -4.58
CA SER A 104 -24.19 -14.67 -5.73
C SER A 104 -23.27 -13.46 -5.58
N LEU A 105 -23.10 -12.94 -4.35
CA LEU A 105 -22.12 -11.88 -4.09
C LEU A 105 -20.71 -12.41 -4.29
N LEU A 106 -20.40 -13.56 -3.68
CA LEU A 106 -19.07 -14.18 -3.77
C LEU A 106 -18.68 -14.50 -5.22
N ASP A 107 -19.62 -15.03 -6.00
CA ASP A 107 -19.41 -15.30 -7.43
C ASP A 107 -19.16 -14.01 -8.23
N SER A 108 -19.91 -12.95 -7.92
CA SER A 108 -19.73 -11.64 -8.58
C SER A 108 -18.38 -11.02 -8.25
N MET A 109 -17.92 -11.12 -6.99
CA MET A 109 -16.63 -10.56 -6.56
C MET A 109 -15.41 -11.17 -7.28
N ARG A 110 -15.54 -12.40 -7.79
CA ARG A 110 -14.50 -13.04 -8.60
C ARG A 110 -14.30 -12.37 -9.97
N THR A 111 -15.31 -11.68 -10.48
CA THR A 111 -15.32 -11.18 -11.87
C THR A 111 -15.54 -9.68 -11.98
N LEU A 112 -16.10 -9.04 -10.95
CA LEU A 112 -16.43 -7.63 -10.94
C LEU A 112 -15.71 -6.92 -9.79
N PRO A 113 -15.25 -5.68 -9.99
CA PRO A 113 -14.76 -4.86 -8.91
C PRO A 113 -15.93 -4.35 -8.05
N PHE A 114 -15.77 -4.41 -6.74
CA PHE A 114 -16.67 -3.84 -5.75
C PHE A 114 -15.99 -2.68 -5.04
N LEU A 115 -16.74 -1.63 -4.81
CA LEU A 115 -16.36 -0.52 -3.96
C LEU A 115 -16.74 -0.85 -2.52
N ALA A 116 -15.75 -0.87 -1.63
CA ALA A 116 -15.92 -1.06 -0.21
C ALA A 116 -15.89 0.29 0.52
N PHE A 117 -16.85 0.50 1.42
CA PHE A 117 -16.88 1.69 2.25
C PHE A 117 -17.62 1.48 3.57
N ILE A 118 -17.29 2.30 4.57
CA ILE A 118 -17.97 2.31 5.86
C ILE A 118 -19.00 3.44 5.88
N ASN A 119 -20.15 3.17 6.48
CA ASN A 119 -21.12 4.21 6.83
C ASN A 119 -21.47 4.12 8.32
N GLN A 120 -21.13 5.17 9.07
CA GLN A 120 -21.42 5.33 10.49
C GLN A 120 -22.74 6.08 10.69
N ASN A 121 -23.53 5.67 11.67
CA ASN A 121 -24.82 6.27 11.99
C ASN A 121 -25.73 6.34 10.74
N ASN A 122 -26.08 5.18 10.17
CA ASN A 122 -27.00 5.09 9.04
C ASN A 122 -28.34 5.80 9.36
N ARG A 123 -28.80 6.62 8.41
CA ARG A 123 -29.96 7.53 8.53
C ARG A 123 -30.85 7.46 7.28
N ASP A 124 -30.87 6.31 6.62
CA ASP A 124 -31.69 6.01 5.43
C ASP A 124 -33.21 6.19 5.63
N THR A 125 -33.69 6.13 6.87
CA THR A 125 -35.09 6.41 7.22
C THR A 125 -35.41 7.91 7.45
N VAL A 126 -34.40 8.78 7.44
CA VAL A 126 -34.58 10.21 7.75
C VAL A 126 -34.94 11.00 6.49
N GLY A 127 -36.20 11.45 6.39
CA GLY A 127 -36.67 12.30 5.29
C GLY A 127 -36.12 13.72 5.29
N ASP A 128 -36.15 14.41 6.45
CA ASP A 128 -35.64 15.78 6.61
C ASP A 128 -34.26 15.81 7.30
N VAL A 129 -33.25 16.23 6.53
CA VAL A 129 -31.83 16.32 6.93
C VAL A 129 -31.56 17.28 8.08
N ARG A 130 -32.50 18.18 8.40
CA ARG A 130 -32.37 19.10 9.54
C ARG A 130 -32.80 18.47 10.86
N THR A 131 -33.42 17.29 10.81
CA THR A 131 -33.87 16.58 12.01
C THR A 131 -32.66 15.96 12.72
N PRO A 132 -32.29 16.44 13.92
CA PRO A 132 -31.24 15.79 14.70
C PRO A 132 -31.71 14.38 15.05
N GLN A 133 -30.84 13.38 14.83
CA GLN A 133 -31.08 12.01 15.26
C GLN A 133 -30.00 11.62 16.27
N PRO A 134 -30.35 10.85 17.31
CA PRO A 134 -29.36 10.30 18.21
C PRO A 134 -28.40 9.40 17.43
N GLU A 135 -27.11 9.50 17.75
CA GLU A 135 -26.11 8.57 17.23
C GLU A 135 -26.35 7.19 17.86
N ASN A 136 -26.34 6.14 17.03
CA ASN A 136 -26.51 4.76 17.50
C ASN A 136 -25.15 4.08 17.76
N ALA A 137 -24.04 4.77 17.49
CA ALA A 137 -22.67 4.26 17.62
C ALA A 137 -22.45 2.95 16.84
N VAL A 138 -23.17 2.77 15.73
CA VAL A 138 -23.03 1.64 14.81
C VAL A 138 -22.42 2.11 13.49
N GLN A 139 -21.53 1.30 12.95
CA GLN A 139 -21.02 1.44 11.60
C GLN A 139 -21.12 0.15 10.83
N THR A 140 -21.39 0.27 9.53
CA THR A 140 -21.58 -0.89 8.64
C THR A 140 -20.64 -0.78 7.47
N LEU A 141 -19.92 -1.87 7.18
CA LEU A 141 -19.17 -2.06 5.94
C LEU A 141 -20.15 -2.43 4.82
N TYR A 142 -20.14 -1.68 3.73
CA TYR A 142 -20.93 -1.93 2.53
C TYR A 142 -20.07 -2.24 1.33
N TYR A 143 -20.53 -3.18 0.50
CA TYR A 143 -20.04 -3.40 -0.86
C TYR A 143 -21.08 -2.95 -1.90
N VAL A 144 -20.60 -2.35 -2.98
CA VAL A 144 -21.40 -1.97 -4.14
C VAL A 144 -20.57 -2.08 -5.40
N SER A 145 -21.13 -2.58 -6.50
CA SER A 145 -20.43 -2.64 -7.79
C SER A 145 -21.25 -1.96 -8.88
N PRO A 146 -20.63 -1.15 -9.77
CA PRO A 146 -21.32 -0.62 -10.94
C PRO A 146 -21.87 -1.75 -11.81
N GLY A 147 -23.19 -1.86 -11.91
CA GLY A 147 -23.88 -2.91 -12.69
C GLY A 147 -24.48 -4.03 -11.84
N VAL A 148 -24.17 -4.11 -10.55
CA VAL A 148 -24.89 -4.94 -9.58
C VAL A 148 -25.90 -4.05 -8.85
N THR A 149 -27.16 -4.49 -8.77
CA THR A 149 -28.21 -3.69 -8.14
C THR A 149 -28.15 -3.85 -6.63
N GLY A 150 -28.03 -2.72 -5.92
CA GLY A 150 -28.18 -2.64 -4.47
C GLY A 150 -26.86 -2.49 -3.71
N LEU A 151 -26.98 -1.92 -2.51
CA LEU A 151 -25.94 -1.85 -1.49
C LEU A 151 -25.98 -3.11 -0.66
N VAL A 152 -24.84 -3.78 -0.47
CA VAL A 152 -24.76 -5.03 0.29
C VAL A 152 -24.06 -4.78 1.62
N PRO A 153 -24.77 -4.86 2.78
CA PRO A 153 -24.12 -4.80 4.09
C PRO A 153 -23.32 -6.08 4.32
N ILE A 154 -22.05 -5.95 4.70
CA ILE A 154 -21.11 -7.06 4.90
C ILE A 154 -20.89 -7.33 6.38
N LEU A 155 -20.67 -6.27 7.17
CA LEU A 155 -20.34 -6.39 8.59
C LEU A 155 -20.84 -5.16 9.33
N GLU A 156 -21.50 -5.38 10.48
CA GLU A 156 -21.92 -4.33 11.41
C GLU A 156 -21.02 -4.35 12.64
N MET A 157 -20.57 -3.18 13.09
CA MET A 157 -19.61 -3.01 14.19
C MET A 157 -19.96 -1.79 15.03
N SER A 158 -19.47 -1.76 16.27
CA SER A 158 -19.49 -0.54 17.08
C SER A 158 -18.47 0.48 16.57
N VAL A 159 -18.85 1.76 16.64
CA VAL A 159 -17.99 2.88 16.27
C VAL A 159 -16.85 3.01 17.28
N THR A 160 -15.61 3.09 16.77
CA THR A 160 -14.42 3.38 17.58
C THR A 160 -13.63 4.53 16.99
N THR A 161 -12.64 5.03 17.73
CA THR A 161 -11.73 6.08 17.26
C THR A 161 -10.58 5.48 16.45
N GLY A 162 -10.73 5.28 15.14
CA GLY A 162 -9.63 4.90 14.24
C GLY A 162 -10.03 3.95 13.10
N THR A 163 -9.10 3.76 12.15
CA THR A 163 -9.21 2.79 11.05
C THR A 163 -9.42 1.40 11.62
N GLN A 164 -10.54 0.76 11.24
CA GLN A 164 -10.89 -0.55 11.75
C GLN A 164 -10.63 -1.68 10.76
N ILE A 165 -10.57 -1.43 9.44
CA ILE A 165 -10.68 -2.50 8.45
C ILE A 165 -9.47 -2.50 7.53
N TYR A 166 -8.87 -3.67 7.38
CA TYR A 166 -7.72 -3.93 6.52
C TYR A 166 -8.11 -4.98 5.49
N MET A 167 -8.37 -4.53 4.26
CA MET A 167 -8.90 -5.35 3.18
C MET A 167 -7.80 -6.09 2.43
N ALA A 168 -8.03 -7.36 2.07
CA ALA A 168 -7.24 -7.99 1.02
C ALA A 168 -7.70 -7.50 -0.36
N PRO A 169 -6.83 -7.48 -1.40
CA PRO A 169 -7.19 -7.02 -2.74
C PRO A 169 -8.39 -7.76 -3.36
N SER A 170 -8.53 -9.05 -3.05
CA SER A 170 -9.64 -9.90 -3.51
C SER A 170 -10.99 -9.52 -2.89
N GLY A 171 -11.00 -8.86 -1.73
CA GLY A 171 -12.20 -8.46 -1.00
C GLY A 171 -12.92 -9.58 -0.25
N ASP A 172 -12.63 -10.84 -0.54
CA ASP A 172 -13.25 -12.00 0.12
C ASP A 172 -12.69 -12.28 1.52
N VAL A 173 -11.61 -11.59 1.91
CA VAL A 173 -11.01 -11.67 3.23
C VAL A 173 -10.55 -10.28 3.68
N PHE A 174 -10.73 -10.00 4.96
CA PHE A 174 -10.24 -8.77 5.57
C PHE A 174 -10.03 -8.95 7.07
N ALA A 175 -9.18 -8.11 7.64
CA ALA A 175 -9.02 -8.04 9.08
C ALA A 175 -9.77 -6.82 9.60
N TYR A 176 -10.30 -6.90 10.82
CA TYR A 176 -10.85 -5.73 11.47
C TYR A 176 -10.58 -5.67 12.97
N PHE A 177 -10.46 -4.46 13.51
CA PHE A 177 -10.33 -4.24 14.92
C PHE A 177 -11.71 -4.09 15.58
N ARG A 178 -11.93 -4.84 16.66
CA ARG A 178 -13.15 -4.81 17.47
C ARG A 178 -12.85 -4.31 18.87
N GLN A 179 -13.64 -3.35 19.36
CA GLN A 179 -13.51 -2.79 20.70
C GLN A 179 -14.82 -2.88 21.50
N ASP A 180 -14.97 -3.99 22.20
CA ASP A 180 -16.14 -4.25 23.03
C ASP A 180 -15.71 -4.45 24.49
N SER A 181 -16.10 -5.57 25.11
CA SER A 181 -15.60 -6.00 26.42
C SER A 181 -14.16 -6.53 26.30
N PRO A 182 -13.36 -6.52 27.39
CA PRO A 182 -12.01 -7.08 27.39
C PRO A 182 -11.92 -8.52 26.86
N ALA A 183 -12.99 -9.33 26.97
CA ALA A 183 -13.03 -10.69 26.46
C ALA A 183 -13.17 -10.77 24.92
N LEU A 184 -13.69 -9.72 24.28
CA LEU A 184 -13.99 -9.65 22.84
C LEU A 184 -13.13 -8.62 22.09
N THR A 185 -12.40 -7.75 22.79
CA THR A 185 -11.52 -6.78 22.14
C THR A 185 -10.35 -7.48 21.45
N GLY A 186 -10.04 -7.10 20.21
CA GLY A 186 -8.92 -7.65 19.46
C GLY A 186 -8.96 -7.40 17.96
N LEU A 187 -7.99 -7.96 17.26
CA LEU A 187 -7.96 -8.06 15.81
C LEU A 187 -8.65 -9.35 15.39
N TYR A 188 -9.63 -9.20 14.50
CA TYR A 188 -10.41 -10.27 13.90
C TYR A 188 -10.06 -10.42 12.44
N VAL A 189 -10.25 -11.62 11.91
CA VAL A 189 -10.25 -11.90 10.48
C VAL A 189 -11.65 -12.34 10.08
N VAL A 190 -12.11 -11.86 8.93
CA VAL A 190 -13.33 -12.30 8.25
C VAL A 190 -12.91 -13.01 6.98
N ASP A 191 -13.45 -14.21 6.78
CA ASP A 191 -13.39 -14.95 5.54
C ASP A 191 -14.81 -15.07 4.98
N LEU A 192 -15.11 -14.29 3.94
CA LEU A 192 -16.44 -14.26 3.31
C LEU A 192 -16.74 -15.55 2.54
N ALA A 193 -15.72 -16.20 1.97
CA ALA A 193 -15.89 -17.46 1.28
C ALA A 193 -16.25 -18.58 2.26
N ALA A 194 -15.63 -18.58 3.44
CA ALA A 194 -15.91 -19.52 4.51
C ALA A 194 -17.05 -19.08 5.44
N LYS A 195 -17.56 -17.85 5.29
CA LYS A 195 -18.71 -17.27 6.01
C LYS A 195 -18.52 -17.24 7.52
N PHE A 196 -17.29 -16.97 7.97
CA PHE A 196 -16.99 -16.82 9.39
C PHE A 196 -16.10 -15.61 9.65
N SER A 197 -16.16 -15.15 10.88
CA SER A 197 -15.18 -14.28 11.51
C SER A 197 -14.61 -14.96 12.74
N GLY A 198 -13.35 -14.67 13.08
CA GLY A 198 -12.77 -15.05 14.36
C GLY A 198 -11.68 -14.08 14.79
N ARG A 199 -11.54 -13.90 16.11
CA ARG A 199 -10.44 -13.12 16.67
C ARG A 199 -9.15 -13.89 16.46
N VAL A 200 -8.12 -13.25 15.91
CA VAL A 200 -6.78 -13.84 15.72
C VAL A 200 -5.76 -13.31 16.74
N LEU A 201 -6.04 -12.14 17.32
CA LEU A 201 -5.16 -11.51 18.30
C LEU A 201 -5.97 -10.73 19.34
N PRO A 202 -5.93 -11.13 20.63
CA PRO A 202 -6.46 -10.32 21.72
C PRO A 202 -5.60 -9.06 21.90
N ILE A 203 -6.21 -7.88 21.75
CA ILE A 203 -5.53 -6.58 21.88
C ILE A 203 -6.34 -5.74 22.86
N ASN A 204 -5.85 -5.52 24.07
CA ASN A 204 -6.67 -5.00 25.16
C ASN A 204 -6.87 -3.46 25.14
N THR A 205 -6.06 -2.69 24.39
CA THR A 205 -6.25 -1.23 24.26
C THR A 205 -5.72 -0.70 22.92
N LEU A 206 -6.48 0.16 22.23
CA LEU A 206 -5.97 0.97 21.10
C LEU A 206 -5.04 2.10 21.57
N LEU A 207 -5.29 2.64 22.77
CA LEU A 207 -4.64 3.87 23.28
C LEU A 207 -3.24 3.66 23.87
N GLN A 208 -2.68 2.45 23.69
CA GLN A 208 -1.27 2.14 23.92
C GLN A 208 -0.62 1.50 22.67
N ARG A 209 -0.89 2.08 21.48
CA ARG A 209 -0.07 1.98 20.24
C ARG A 209 0.27 0.58 19.67
N GLY A 210 -0.50 -0.46 19.97
CA GLY A 210 -0.16 -1.86 19.64
C GLY A 210 -0.10 -2.27 18.15
N LEU A 211 -0.48 -1.39 17.22
CA LEU A 211 -0.14 -1.50 15.80
C LEU A 211 0.58 -0.22 15.43
N VAL A 212 1.91 -0.28 15.35
CA VAL A 212 2.72 0.90 15.01
C VAL A 212 2.68 1.19 13.51
N SER A 213 2.24 0.20 12.73
CA SER A 213 1.90 0.26 11.31
C SER A 213 0.67 -0.58 11.02
N ASP A 214 -0.06 -0.22 9.96
CA ASP A 214 -1.27 -0.93 9.54
C ASP A 214 -0.97 -2.39 9.17
N PRO A 215 -1.82 -3.35 9.59
CA PRO A 215 -1.84 -4.70 9.05
C PRO A 215 -2.01 -4.71 7.53
N VAL A 216 -1.26 -5.57 6.86
CA VAL A 216 -1.32 -5.70 5.39
C VAL A 216 -1.49 -7.16 4.96
N TRP A 217 -2.44 -7.40 4.07
CA TRP A 217 -2.64 -8.71 3.48
C TRP A 217 -1.61 -8.99 2.39
N SER A 218 -1.23 -10.26 2.27
CA SER A 218 -0.55 -10.76 1.08
C SER A 218 -1.44 -10.57 -0.15
N PRO A 219 -0.86 -10.42 -1.36
CA PRO A 219 -1.63 -10.17 -2.58
C PRO A 219 -2.68 -11.24 -2.89
N ASP A 220 -2.38 -12.49 -2.51
CA ASP A 220 -3.27 -13.65 -2.64
C ASP A 220 -4.32 -13.76 -1.50
N GLY A 221 -4.29 -12.86 -0.52
CA GLY A 221 -5.17 -12.86 0.65
C GLY A 221 -4.97 -14.04 1.61
N SER A 222 -3.88 -14.81 1.48
CA SER A 222 -3.66 -16.00 2.31
C SER A 222 -3.11 -15.69 3.70
N ARG A 223 -2.38 -14.58 3.85
CA ARG A 223 -1.71 -14.19 5.10
C ARG A 223 -1.84 -12.70 5.38
N LEU A 224 -1.98 -12.36 6.65
CA LEU A 224 -1.92 -11.00 7.16
C LEU A 224 -0.57 -10.77 7.85
N ALA A 225 0.17 -9.74 7.46
CA ALA A 225 1.34 -9.28 8.19
C ALA A 225 0.93 -8.23 9.23
N VAL A 226 1.46 -8.35 10.45
CA VAL A 226 1.19 -7.45 11.57
C VAL A 226 2.50 -7.11 12.30
N THR A 227 2.63 -5.84 12.70
CA THR A 227 3.74 -5.39 13.55
C THR A 227 3.29 -5.36 15.00
N LEU A 228 3.99 -6.08 15.87
CA LEU A 228 3.59 -6.27 17.26
C LEU A 228 4.75 -5.98 18.22
N THR A 229 4.43 -5.35 19.36
CA THR A 229 5.39 -5.18 20.44
C THR A 229 5.65 -6.51 21.15
N THR A 230 6.91 -6.92 21.20
CA THR A 230 7.37 -8.22 21.75
C THR A 230 8.15 -8.09 23.05
N GLY A 231 7.89 -7.01 23.79
CA GLY A 231 8.56 -6.70 25.05
C GLY A 231 9.24 -5.35 24.92
N TYR A 232 10.49 -5.36 24.48
CA TYR A 232 11.31 -4.14 24.34
C TYR A 232 11.42 -3.63 22.90
N ASP A 233 11.02 -4.44 21.93
CA ASP A 233 11.16 -4.25 20.49
C ASP A 233 9.81 -4.37 19.74
N LEU A 234 9.83 -4.17 18.42
CA LEU A 234 8.70 -4.38 17.52
C LEU A 234 9.08 -5.42 16.47
N ASP A 235 8.33 -6.51 16.41
CA ASP A 235 8.56 -7.61 15.48
C ASP A 235 7.47 -7.64 14.39
N ILE A 236 7.82 -8.20 13.21
CA ILE A 236 6.84 -8.48 12.15
C ILE A 236 6.44 -9.95 12.19
N PHE A 237 5.14 -10.19 12.29
CA PHE A 237 4.54 -11.52 12.25
C PHE A 237 3.65 -11.67 11.03
N THR A 238 3.40 -12.92 10.64
CA THR A 238 2.29 -13.26 9.76
C THR A 238 1.31 -14.22 10.44
N VAL A 239 0.04 -14.13 10.08
CA VAL A 239 -1.02 -15.08 10.48
C VAL A 239 -1.83 -15.47 9.25
N GLY A 240 -2.24 -16.74 9.13
CA GLY A 240 -3.08 -17.21 8.03
C GLY A 240 -4.48 -16.60 8.07
N ARG A 241 -5.17 -16.55 6.93
CA ARG A 241 -6.58 -16.09 6.85
C ARG A 241 -7.55 -16.93 7.67
N ASP A 242 -7.19 -18.17 7.94
CA ASP A 242 -7.88 -19.12 8.82
C ASP A 242 -7.51 -18.96 10.30
N GLY A 243 -6.70 -17.94 10.63
CA GLY A 243 -6.21 -17.68 11.98
C GLY A 243 -5.13 -18.64 12.46
N ILE A 244 -4.65 -19.57 11.61
CA ILE A 244 -3.65 -20.57 11.98
C ILE A 244 -2.24 -20.17 11.53
N ASN A 245 -1.25 -20.96 11.96
CA ASN A 245 0.17 -20.79 11.64
C ASN A 245 0.72 -19.37 11.87
N PRO A 246 0.41 -18.70 13.01
CA PRO A 246 1.05 -17.44 13.34
C PRO A 246 2.55 -17.67 13.51
N ALA A 247 3.35 -16.88 12.80
CA ALA A 247 4.81 -17.00 12.84
C ALA A 247 5.48 -15.63 12.78
N PRO A 248 6.53 -15.41 13.58
CA PRO A 248 7.41 -14.27 13.35
C PRO A 248 8.17 -14.45 12.03
N ILE A 249 8.25 -13.39 11.24
CA ILE A 249 9.00 -13.38 9.99
C ILE A 249 10.26 -12.51 10.12
N VAL A 250 10.19 -11.44 10.91
CA VAL A 250 11.36 -10.61 11.24
C VAL A 250 11.41 -10.42 12.74
N ARG A 251 12.52 -10.84 13.34
CA ARG A 251 12.90 -10.56 14.73
C ARG A 251 14.37 -10.23 14.81
N SER A 252 14.70 -9.06 15.30
CA SER A 252 16.09 -8.59 15.34
C SER A 252 16.49 -7.97 16.67
N GLY A 253 15.56 -7.78 17.61
CA GLY A 253 15.75 -6.91 18.77
C GLY A 253 15.54 -5.43 18.44
N ALA A 254 15.38 -5.07 17.16
CA ALA A 254 15.13 -3.71 16.70
C ALA A 254 13.63 -3.45 16.49
N TYR A 255 13.26 -2.22 16.17
CA TYR A 255 11.90 -1.84 15.83
C TYR A 255 11.66 -2.03 14.33
N GLU A 256 10.79 -2.99 14.00
CA GLU A 256 10.38 -3.30 12.64
C GLU A 256 9.01 -2.68 12.31
N PHE A 257 8.95 -1.83 11.28
CA PHE A 257 7.78 -1.04 10.90
C PHE A 257 7.34 -1.30 9.47
N PHE A 258 6.07 -0.97 9.20
CA PHE A 258 5.51 -0.78 7.86
C PHE A 258 5.79 -1.94 6.89
N PRO A 259 5.37 -3.18 7.22
CA PRO A 259 5.47 -4.28 6.27
C PRO A 259 4.69 -3.97 5.00
N ALA A 260 5.27 -4.32 3.85
CA ALA A 260 4.64 -4.21 2.53
C ALA A 260 5.00 -5.45 1.69
N TRP A 261 4.00 -6.22 1.29
CA TRP A 261 4.19 -7.41 0.46
C TRP A 261 4.57 -7.05 -0.98
N SER A 262 5.49 -7.80 -1.57
CA SER A 262 5.71 -7.77 -3.02
C SER A 262 4.47 -8.28 -3.76
N PRO A 263 4.18 -7.83 -4.99
CA PRO A 263 2.99 -8.24 -5.73
C PRO A 263 2.91 -9.76 -6.00
N ASP A 264 4.05 -10.42 -6.16
CA ASP A 264 4.17 -11.88 -6.24
C ASP A 264 4.14 -12.62 -4.89
N GLY A 265 4.10 -11.90 -3.76
CA GLY A 265 4.08 -12.46 -2.42
C GLY A 265 5.37 -13.14 -1.94
N ARG A 266 6.49 -13.02 -2.66
CA ARG A 266 7.77 -13.66 -2.27
C ARG A 266 8.57 -12.88 -1.23
N PHE A 267 8.36 -11.56 -1.16
CA PHE A 267 9.11 -10.67 -0.30
C PHE A 267 8.18 -9.80 0.55
N ILE A 268 8.70 -9.35 1.70
CA ILE A 268 8.14 -8.23 2.44
C ILE A 268 9.22 -7.14 2.52
N ALA A 269 8.92 -5.95 2.03
CA ALA A 269 9.69 -4.75 2.32
C ALA A 269 9.24 -4.18 3.68
N PHE A 270 10.17 -3.68 4.48
CA PHE A 270 9.87 -3.13 5.79
C PHE A 270 10.93 -2.11 6.20
N VAL A 271 10.62 -1.31 7.22
CA VAL A 271 11.50 -0.29 7.77
C VAL A 271 12.05 -0.78 9.11
N SER A 272 13.35 -0.63 9.33
CA SER A 272 14.00 -1.09 10.56
C SER A 272 14.93 -0.02 11.13
N ASP A 273 14.86 0.23 12.43
CA ASP A 273 15.80 1.16 13.08
C ASP A 273 17.15 0.50 13.41
N ARG A 274 17.36 -0.78 13.04
CA ARG A 274 18.53 -1.58 13.42
C ARG A 274 19.90 -0.99 13.07
N GLN A 275 19.97 -0.07 12.10
CA GLN A 275 21.20 0.67 11.79
C GLN A 275 21.52 1.73 12.84
N THR A 276 20.49 2.35 13.42
CA THR A 276 20.62 3.37 14.47
C THR A 276 20.75 2.71 15.84
N CYS A 277 19.91 1.71 16.10
CA CYS A 277 19.93 0.94 17.34
C CYS A 277 19.90 -0.57 17.03
N PRO A 278 21.03 -1.29 17.19
CA PRO A 278 21.10 -2.71 16.87
C PRO A 278 20.12 -3.58 17.66
N SER A 279 19.80 -3.22 18.90
CA SER A 279 18.81 -3.92 19.73
C SER A 279 18.26 -3.00 20.83
N TRP A 280 17.00 -3.22 21.20
CA TRP A 280 16.34 -2.61 22.34
C TRP A 280 16.19 -3.59 23.52
N ILE A 281 16.60 -4.86 23.32
CA ILE A 281 16.52 -5.88 24.35
C ILE A 281 17.62 -5.64 25.39
N PRO A 282 17.27 -5.52 26.69
CA PRO A 282 18.24 -5.30 27.75
C PRO A 282 19.27 -6.42 27.83
N GLY A 283 20.55 -6.06 27.92
CA GLY A 283 21.66 -7.01 28.04
C GLY A 283 22.19 -7.58 26.73
N GLU A 284 21.56 -7.29 25.59
CA GLU A 284 22.12 -7.61 24.28
C GLU A 284 23.25 -6.65 23.89
N ALA A 285 24.16 -7.12 23.03
CA ALA A 285 25.26 -6.30 22.55
C ALA A 285 24.74 -5.13 21.70
N GLY A 286 25.16 -3.91 22.03
CA GLY A 286 24.70 -2.70 21.34
C GLY A 286 23.29 -2.27 21.72
N THR A 287 22.78 -2.74 22.86
CA THR A 287 21.44 -2.35 23.35
C THR A 287 21.32 -0.84 23.60
N CYS A 288 20.20 -0.25 23.20
CA CYS A 288 19.87 1.15 23.51
C CYS A 288 19.03 1.32 24.77
N ASP A 289 18.74 0.24 25.51
CA ASP A 289 18.05 0.33 26.80
C ASP A 289 18.80 1.23 27.80
N GLY A 290 18.05 1.96 28.63
CA GLY A 290 18.59 2.84 29.67
C GLY A 290 19.32 4.10 29.18
N THR A 291 19.37 4.34 27.86
CA THR A 291 20.09 5.50 27.28
C THR A 291 19.28 6.81 27.32
N GLY A 292 18.01 6.77 27.74
CA GLY A 292 17.07 7.89 27.63
C GLY A 292 16.67 8.22 26.18
N THR A 293 17.04 7.36 25.23
CA THR A 293 16.70 7.51 23.82
C THR A 293 15.22 7.16 23.64
N PRO A 294 14.40 8.06 23.05
CA PRO A 294 13.00 7.75 22.80
C PRO A 294 12.87 6.65 21.75
N ALA A 295 11.78 5.89 21.82
CA ALA A 295 11.45 4.91 20.79
C ALA A 295 11.41 5.59 19.40
N PRO A 296 12.01 4.96 18.38
CA PRO A 296 12.08 5.52 17.04
C PRO A 296 10.69 5.56 16.40
N ASN A 297 10.52 6.45 15.43
CA ASN A 297 9.31 6.55 14.61
C ASN A 297 9.55 6.11 13.16
N GLY A 298 10.68 5.44 12.89
CA GLY A 298 11.14 5.12 11.56
C GLY A 298 12.53 4.47 11.58
N GLY A 299 13.10 4.25 10.40
CA GLY A 299 14.35 3.51 10.23
C GLY A 299 14.78 3.48 8.76
N THR A 300 15.61 2.51 8.38
CA THR A 300 16.05 2.33 6.99
C THR A 300 15.35 1.15 6.32
N LEU A 301 15.41 1.08 4.99
CA LEU A 301 14.66 0.12 4.20
C LEU A 301 15.34 -1.25 4.12
N TYR A 302 14.56 -2.29 4.38
CA TYR A 302 14.95 -3.70 4.28
C TYR A 302 13.93 -4.50 3.47
N ILE A 303 14.35 -5.69 3.03
CA ILE A 303 13.46 -6.75 2.56
C ILE A 303 13.76 -8.05 3.30
N VAL A 304 12.74 -8.89 3.43
CA VAL A 304 12.87 -10.29 3.80
C VAL A 304 12.33 -11.18 2.70
N GLU A 305 13.10 -12.18 2.28
CA GLU A 305 12.63 -13.25 1.39
C GLU A 305 11.95 -14.33 2.22
N LEU A 306 10.68 -14.61 1.95
CA LEU A 306 9.88 -15.46 2.83
C LEU A 306 10.25 -16.95 2.77
N ALA A 307 10.80 -17.40 1.65
CA ALA A 307 11.20 -18.79 1.47
C ALA A 307 12.47 -19.14 2.28
N THR A 308 13.38 -18.19 2.44
CA THR A 308 14.70 -18.39 3.04
C THR A 308 14.81 -17.75 4.42
N GLY A 309 13.99 -16.73 4.72
CA GLY A 309 14.14 -15.86 5.88
C GLY A 309 15.30 -14.88 5.76
N GLU A 310 15.93 -14.77 4.57
CA GLU A 310 17.07 -13.86 4.37
C GLU A 310 16.59 -12.40 4.44
N VAL A 311 17.20 -11.64 5.35
CA VAL A 311 16.96 -10.20 5.49
C VAL A 311 18.10 -9.41 4.84
N THR A 312 17.75 -8.49 3.95
CA THR A 312 18.69 -7.68 3.18
C THR A 312 18.38 -6.18 3.35
N SER A 313 19.41 -5.37 3.57
CA SER A 313 19.30 -3.90 3.53
C SER A 313 19.23 -3.41 2.08
N LEU A 314 18.35 -2.44 1.81
CA LEU A 314 18.22 -1.79 0.50
C LEU A 314 18.74 -0.35 0.47
N GLY A 315 19.15 0.21 1.62
CA GLY A 315 19.67 1.57 1.69
C GLY A 315 19.93 2.06 3.12
N ASP A 316 20.47 3.26 3.22
CA ASP A 316 20.73 4.02 4.46
C ASP A 316 19.80 5.24 4.62
N GLN A 317 18.86 5.40 3.69
CA GLN A 317 17.85 6.45 3.69
C GLN A 317 16.87 6.23 4.85
N PHE A 318 16.54 7.28 5.58
CA PHE A 318 15.61 7.21 6.69
C PHE A 318 14.17 7.42 6.22
N LEU A 319 13.29 6.48 6.58
CA LEU A 319 11.87 6.43 6.23
C LEU A 319 11.04 6.55 7.50
N THR A 320 9.92 7.28 7.40
CA THR A 320 8.90 7.42 8.47
C THR A 320 7.52 6.97 8.00
N GLU A 321 7.45 6.36 6.82
CA GLU A 321 6.22 5.93 6.17
C GLU A 321 6.44 4.62 5.40
N PRO A 322 5.37 3.91 5.01
CA PRO A 322 5.49 2.62 4.33
C PRO A 322 6.17 2.70 2.96
N PRO A 323 7.11 1.78 2.66
CA PRO A 323 7.59 1.60 1.29
C PRO A 323 6.48 1.04 0.40
N ARG A 324 6.57 1.29 -0.91
CA ARG A 324 5.59 0.79 -1.89
C ARG A 324 6.26 -0.02 -2.98
N TRP A 325 5.72 -1.20 -3.25
CA TRP A 325 6.10 -1.98 -4.42
C TRP A 325 5.43 -1.41 -5.67
N ILE A 326 6.22 -1.32 -6.73
CA ILE A 326 5.72 -1.00 -8.08
C ILE A 326 5.46 -2.29 -8.85
N ASN A 327 6.39 -3.23 -8.75
CA ASN A 327 6.39 -4.53 -9.40
C ASN A 327 7.16 -5.51 -8.51
N ASP A 328 7.39 -6.74 -8.98
CA ASP A 328 8.07 -7.79 -8.21
C ASP A 328 9.56 -7.52 -7.92
N ARG A 329 10.10 -6.39 -8.37
CA ARG A 329 11.53 -6.07 -8.31
C ARG A 329 11.85 -4.66 -7.81
N GLN A 330 10.94 -3.71 -7.92
CA GLN A 330 11.19 -2.32 -7.59
C GLN A 330 10.33 -1.84 -6.42
N VAL A 331 11.00 -1.16 -5.49
CA VAL A 331 10.39 -0.49 -4.34
C VAL A 331 10.65 1.01 -4.45
N VAL A 332 9.60 1.80 -4.26
CA VAL A 332 9.69 3.26 -4.14
C VAL A 332 9.36 3.67 -2.72
N PHE A 333 9.97 4.76 -2.28
CA PHE A 333 9.78 5.31 -0.95
C PHE A 333 10.17 6.78 -0.93
N ALA A 334 9.69 7.53 0.07
CA ALA A 334 10.22 8.85 0.36
C ALA A 334 11.08 8.82 1.62
N SER A 335 12.13 9.63 1.60
CA SER A 335 13.02 9.85 2.74
C SER A 335 12.90 11.28 3.21
N GLY A 336 12.90 11.48 4.53
CA GLY A 336 12.84 12.77 5.19
C GLY A 336 12.51 12.61 6.67
N GLN A 337 12.81 13.62 7.50
CA GLN A 337 12.52 13.62 8.94
C GLN A 337 11.60 14.78 9.33
N PRO A 338 10.26 14.61 9.16
CA PRO A 338 9.29 15.65 9.52
C PRO A 338 9.40 16.07 10.99
N ALA A 339 9.83 15.16 11.87
CA ALA A 339 9.96 15.37 13.30
C ALA A 339 11.10 16.32 13.72
N LEU A 340 12.09 16.57 12.85
CA LEU A 340 13.22 17.48 13.10
C LEU A 340 13.13 18.80 12.32
N GLY A 341 12.00 19.08 11.68
CA GLY A 341 11.84 20.31 10.90
C GLY A 341 12.49 20.25 9.51
N GLU A 342 12.82 19.05 9.02
CA GLU A 342 13.19 18.77 7.63
C GLU A 342 11.95 18.29 6.86
N PRO A 343 11.14 19.19 6.29
CA PRO A 343 9.99 18.81 5.49
C PRO A 343 10.36 18.35 4.07
N GLU A 344 11.66 18.25 3.78
CA GLU A 344 12.20 17.82 2.51
C GLU A 344 12.03 16.30 2.36
N ARG A 345 10.90 15.91 1.78
CA ARG A 345 10.72 14.55 1.25
C ARG A 345 11.51 14.43 -0.06
N SER A 346 12.48 13.53 -0.06
CA SER A 346 13.17 13.08 -1.26
C SER A 346 12.56 11.78 -1.73
N LEU A 347 12.23 11.66 -3.01
CA LEU A 347 11.68 10.43 -3.59
C LEU A 347 12.83 9.52 -4.05
N TRP A 348 12.72 8.24 -3.73
CA TRP A 348 13.72 7.23 -4.05
C TRP A 348 13.08 6.02 -4.72
N ILE A 349 13.85 5.36 -5.57
CA ILE A 349 13.52 4.07 -6.16
C ILE A 349 14.71 3.13 -5.98
N VAL A 350 14.45 1.87 -5.63
CA VAL A 350 15.47 0.84 -5.50
C VAL A 350 15.01 -0.44 -6.17
N ASP A 351 15.98 -1.09 -6.81
CA ASP A 351 15.83 -2.43 -7.31
C ASP A 351 16.32 -3.44 -6.27
N ILE A 352 15.49 -4.40 -5.88
CA ILE A 352 15.79 -5.30 -4.77
C ILE A 352 16.99 -6.22 -5.02
N PHE A 353 17.36 -6.46 -6.28
CA PHE A 353 18.50 -7.31 -6.63
C PHE A 353 19.77 -6.50 -6.83
N GLU A 354 19.67 -5.27 -7.36
CA GLU A 354 20.84 -4.38 -7.50
C GLU A 354 21.22 -3.73 -6.18
N ARG A 355 20.24 -3.48 -5.30
CA ARG A 355 20.43 -2.93 -3.94
C ARG A 355 21.15 -1.58 -3.93
N ILE A 356 20.96 -0.80 -4.99
CA ILE A 356 21.49 0.55 -5.14
C ILE A 356 20.30 1.50 -5.20
N PRO A 357 19.93 2.16 -4.08
CA PRO A 357 18.84 3.11 -4.08
C PRO A 357 19.25 4.35 -4.86
N ARG A 358 18.34 4.86 -5.69
CA ARG A 358 18.55 6.06 -6.50
C ARG A 358 17.53 7.12 -6.13
N GLN A 359 18.02 8.29 -5.76
CA GLN A 359 17.17 9.46 -5.59
C GLN A 359 16.64 9.92 -6.94
N LEU A 360 15.36 10.24 -7.00
CA LEU A 360 14.77 10.91 -8.15
C LEU A 360 15.05 12.40 -8.03
N THR A 361 15.78 12.96 -9.00
CA THR A 361 16.10 14.39 -9.11
C THR A 361 15.72 14.90 -10.49
N ILE A 362 15.04 16.05 -10.59
CA ILE A 362 14.72 16.60 -11.91
C ILE A 362 16.01 17.05 -12.60
N THR A 363 16.25 16.56 -13.82
CA THR A 363 17.51 16.78 -14.57
C THR A 363 17.80 18.26 -14.86
N ASN A 364 16.77 19.10 -14.95
CA ASN A 364 16.91 20.53 -15.26
C ASN A 364 17.23 21.40 -14.02
N GLY A 365 17.49 20.81 -12.85
CA GLY A 365 17.94 21.51 -11.67
C GLY A 365 16.90 22.42 -11.00
N ARG A 366 15.62 22.33 -11.39
CA ARG A 366 14.48 23.00 -10.70
C ARG A 366 13.95 22.17 -9.52
N ASP A 367 14.80 21.35 -8.91
CA ASP A 367 14.42 20.46 -7.81
C ASP A 367 14.31 21.19 -6.46
N ASP A 368 14.34 22.53 -6.49
CA ASP A 368 14.13 23.49 -5.39
C ASP A 368 12.76 23.31 -4.68
N ALA A 369 11.90 22.44 -5.21
CA ALA A 369 10.54 22.26 -4.76
C ALA A 369 10.39 20.97 -3.94
N LEU A 370 10.06 21.15 -2.67
CA LEU A 370 9.69 20.10 -1.72
C LEU A 370 8.69 19.12 -2.37
N LYS A 371 8.97 17.81 -2.33
CA LYS A 371 8.11 16.76 -2.92
C LYS A 371 7.11 16.27 -1.88
N LEU A 372 5.93 16.86 -1.83
CA LEU A 372 5.04 16.72 -0.67
C LEU A 372 4.17 15.47 -0.73
N ALA A 373 3.73 15.06 -1.91
CA ALA A 373 2.89 13.89 -2.13
C ALA A 373 3.18 13.34 -3.53
N GLU A 374 3.08 12.04 -3.72
CA GLU A 374 3.45 11.35 -4.94
C GLU A 374 2.49 10.22 -5.29
N ALA A 375 2.35 9.96 -6.60
CA ALA A 375 1.67 8.82 -7.15
C ALA A 375 2.48 8.29 -8.35
N TRP A 376 2.93 7.05 -8.24
CA TRP A 376 3.68 6.37 -9.29
C TRP A 376 2.74 5.64 -10.24
N SER A 377 3.09 5.61 -11.53
CA SER A 377 2.39 4.76 -12.50
C SER A 377 2.59 3.28 -12.14
N PRO A 378 1.68 2.38 -12.56
CA PRO A 378 1.76 0.96 -12.20
C PRO A 378 3.04 0.27 -12.67
N ASP A 379 3.63 0.73 -13.77
CA ASP A 379 4.90 0.23 -14.31
C ASP A 379 6.13 0.92 -13.67
N GLY A 380 5.93 1.93 -12.82
CA GLY A 380 6.97 2.74 -12.20
C GLY A 380 7.76 3.61 -13.15
N SER A 381 7.33 3.75 -14.41
CA SER A 381 8.03 4.57 -15.39
C SER A 381 7.79 6.07 -15.16
N LEU A 382 6.67 6.43 -14.53
CA LEU A 382 6.23 7.82 -14.27
C LEU A 382 5.97 8.05 -12.78
N VAL A 383 6.16 9.29 -12.35
CA VAL A 383 5.74 9.79 -11.05
C VAL A 383 5.07 11.16 -11.21
N LEU A 384 3.88 11.29 -10.66
CA LEU A 384 3.22 12.56 -10.43
C LEU A 384 3.45 12.96 -8.98
N TYR A 385 3.94 14.17 -8.71
CA TYR A 385 4.09 14.65 -7.34
C TYR A 385 3.74 16.13 -7.18
N GLN A 386 3.35 16.50 -5.96
CA GLN A 386 3.16 17.87 -5.55
C GLN A 386 4.52 18.49 -5.24
N ALA A 387 4.88 19.51 -6.01
CA ALA A 387 6.07 20.33 -5.81
C ALA A 387 5.68 21.61 -5.06
N ALA A 388 6.36 21.91 -3.96
CA ALA A 388 6.19 23.18 -3.24
C ALA A 388 7.38 24.11 -3.43
N GLY A 389 7.15 25.19 -4.20
CA GLY A 389 8.03 26.35 -4.32
C GLY A 389 7.30 27.64 -3.93
N THR A 390 7.40 28.70 -4.74
CA THR A 390 6.62 29.93 -4.56
C THR A 390 5.11 29.73 -4.76
N THR A 391 4.74 28.76 -5.59
CA THR A 391 3.39 28.23 -5.75
C THR A 391 3.42 26.71 -5.62
N THR A 392 2.31 26.11 -5.17
CA THR A 392 2.15 24.65 -5.22
C THR A 392 1.79 24.23 -6.64
N GLU A 393 2.56 23.30 -7.20
CA GLU A 393 2.39 22.80 -8.55
C GLU A 393 2.32 21.27 -8.51
N ILE A 394 1.72 20.67 -9.54
CA ILE A 394 1.86 19.25 -9.82
C ILE A 394 2.89 19.06 -10.92
N VAL A 395 3.79 18.11 -10.72
CA VAL A 395 4.90 17.80 -11.63
C VAL A 395 4.81 16.34 -12.02
N LEU A 396 4.80 16.07 -13.31
CA LEU A 396 4.89 14.75 -13.89
C LEU A 396 6.30 14.54 -14.44
N ALA A 397 6.98 13.51 -13.99
CA ALA A 397 8.32 13.17 -14.43
C ALA A 397 8.46 11.67 -14.69
N THR A 398 9.45 11.29 -15.48
CA THR A 398 9.89 9.89 -15.57
C THR A 398 10.63 9.49 -14.29
N SER A 399 10.73 8.19 -14.03
CA SER A 399 11.51 7.65 -12.92
C SER A 399 13.00 7.99 -12.99
N ASN A 400 13.51 8.38 -14.16
CA ASN A 400 14.88 8.86 -14.37
C ASN A 400 15.05 10.37 -14.17
N GLY A 401 13.99 11.08 -13.75
CA GLY A 401 14.06 12.51 -13.44
C GLY A 401 13.85 13.44 -14.64
N VAL A 402 13.40 12.92 -15.79
CA VAL A 402 13.03 13.76 -16.94
C VAL A 402 11.63 14.33 -16.70
N GLU A 403 11.50 15.64 -16.52
CA GLU A 403 10.21 16.32 -16.42
C GLU A 403 9.44 16.22 -17.75
N ILE A 404 8.20 15.72 -17.68
CA ILE A 404 7.29 15.60 -18.82
C ILE A 404 6.36 16.81 -18.88
N ALA A 405 5.76 17.16 -17.75
CA ALA A 405 4.80 18.25 -17.65
C ALA A 405 4.73 18.82 -16.23
N ARG A 406 4.27 20.07 -16.14
CA ARG A 406 4.08 20.80 -14.89
C ARG A 406 2.86 21.70 -15.01
N SER A 407 2.06 21.77 -13.96
CA SER A 407 0.85 22.59 -13.93
C SER A 407 0.61 23.19 -12.54
N ASN A 408 0.16 24.44 -12.51
CA ASN A 408 -0.35 25.13 -11.32
C ASN A 408 -1.88 25.29 -11.36
N GLU A 409 -2.55 24.62 -12.29
CA GLU A 409 -4.00 24.72 -12.47
C GLU A 409 -4.79 24.07 -11.33
N LEU A 410 -4.16 23.12 -10.61
CA LEU A 410 -4.68 22.57 -9.36
C LEU A 410 -3.79 23.05 -8.21
N ALA A 411 -4.39 23.83 -7.31
CA ALA A 411 -3.75 24.28 -6.10
C ALA A 411 -4.18 23.41 -4.93
N PHE A 412 -3.20 22.84 -4.23
CA PHE A 412 -3.41 22.05 -3.03
C PHE A 412 -2.69 22.74 -1.87
N SER A 413 -3.22 22.61 -0.66
CA SER A 413 -2.40 22.90 0.52
C SER A 413 -1.18 21.98 0.54
N ARG A 414 -0.18 22.32 1.36
CA ARG A 414 0.97 21.44 1.58
C ARG A 414 0.48 20.04 2.02
N TYR A 415 0.96 18.98 1.38
CA TYR A 415 0.51 17.58 1.62
C TYR A 415 -0.97 17.32 1.28
N GLY A 416 -1.61 18.23 0.54
CA GLY A 416 -3.04 18.19 0.25
C GLY A 416 -3.42 17.49 -1.04
N MET A 417 -2.46 16.93 -1.79
CA MET A 417 -2.71 16.26 -3.06
C MET A 417 -2.87 14.75 -2.86
N ALA A 418 -3.92 14.17 -3.44
CA ALA A 418 -4.08 12.75 -3.68
C ALA A 418 -4.08 12.48 -5.19
N ALA A 419 -3.50 11.37 -5.63
CA ALA A 419 -3.58 10.96 -7.02
C ALA A 419 -3.59 9.44 -7.15
N ALA A 420 -4.30 8.94 -8.16
CA ALA A 420 -4.35 7.53 -8.50
C ALA A 420 -4.23 7.34 -10.01
N TRP A 421 -3.33 6.45 -10.40
CA TRP A 421 -3.17 6.03 -11.79
C TRP A 421 -4.18 4.94 -12.14
N SER A 422 -4.61 4.92 -13.40
CA SER A 422 -5.33 3.77 -13.94
C SER A 422 -4.39 2.55 -13.99
N PRO A 423 -4.91 1.31 -13.86
CA PRO A 423 -4.09 0.10 -13.89
C PRO A 423 -3.27 -0.07 -15.17
N ASP A 424 -3.75 0.47 -16.29
CA ASP A 424 -3.05 0.46 -17.58
C ASP A 424 -2.00 1.59 -17.72
N GLY A 425 -1.87 2.46 -16.72
CA GLY A 425 -0.94 3.59 -16.71
C GLY A 425 -1.28 4.73 -17.67
N THR A 426 -2.43 4.68 -18.36
CA THR A 426 -2.77 5.67 -19.40
C THR A 426 -3.40 6.96 -18.84
N ARG A 427 -3.89 6.93 -17.60
CA ARG A 427 -4.61 8.05 -16.96
C ARG A 427 -4.22 8.22 -15.51
N VAL A 428 -4.40 9.43 -15.00
CA VAL A 428 -4.25 9.76 -13.59
C VAL A 428 -5.41 10.66 -13.13
N ALA A 429 -6.08 10.25 -12.06
CA ALA A 429 -7.08 11.06 -11.37
C ALA A 429 -6.39 11.81 -10.23
N VAL A 430 -6.65 13.11 -10.10
CA VAL A 430 -5.98 13.99 -9.12
C VAL A 430 -7.03 14.67 -8.25
N GLY A 431 -6.96 14.44 -6.95
CA GLY A 431 -7.90 14.98 -5.95
C GLY A 431 -7.18 15.56 -4.75
N GLY A 432 -7.97 15.96 -3.76
CA GLY A 432 -7.48 16.44 -2.47
C GLY A 432 -7.42 15.35 -1.41
N VAL A 433 -6.81 15.65 -0.26
CA VAL A 433 -6.77 14.78 0.94
C VAL A 433 -7.61 15.41 2.06
N GLY A 434 -8.20 14.58 2.92
CA GLY A 434 -8.75 15.03 4.21
C GLY A 434 -9.93 16.01 4.09
N GLY A 435 -10.66 15.96 2.98
CA GLY A 435 -11.81 16.83 2.71
C GLY A 435 -11.48 18.16 2.04
N THR A 436 -10.20 18.43 1.74
CA THR A 436 -9.79 19.60 0.93
C THR A 436 -9.94 19.33 -0.57
N CYS A 437 -11.17 19.00 -1.00
CA CYS A 437 -11.42 18.49 -2.34
C CYS A 437 -11.42 19.62 -3.38
N PRO A 438 -10.54 19.60 -4.41
CA PRO A 438 -10.64 20.51 -5.54
C PRO A 438 -12.00 20.39 -6.23
N TYR A 439 -12.44 21.50 -6.80
CA TYR A 439 -13.75 21.57 -7.45
C TYR A 439 -13.80 20.67 -8.68
N GLY A 440 -14.85 19.85 -8.76
CA GLY A 440 -15.08 18.92 -9.87
C GLY A 440 -14.17 17.70 -9.89
N VAL A 441 -14.39 16.85 -10.89
CA VAL A 441 -13.53 15.70 -11.22
C VAL A 441 -12.36 16.16 -12.08
N ASN A 442 -11.15 15.67 -11.79
CA ASN A 442 -9.91 16.03 -12.48
C ASN A 442 -9.15 14.78 -12.92
N VAL A 443 -9.29 14.41 -14.19
CA VAL A 443 -8.61 13.27 -14.81
C VAL A 443 -7.74 13.75 -15.96
N PHE A 444 -6.50 13.27 -15.98
CA PHE A 444 -5.48 13.61 -16.95
C PHE A 444 -4.96 12.36 -17.65
N GLY A 445 -4.40 12.52 -18.85
CA GLY A 445 -3.62 11.47 -19.50
C GLY A 445 -2.21 11.37 -18.96
N ALA A 446 -1.47 10.34 -19.39
CA ALA A 446 -0.07 10.11 -19.00
C ALA A 446 0.93 11.19 -19.50
N ALA A 447 0.45 12.21 -20.22
CA ALA A 447 1.23 13.41 -20.57
C ALA A 447 0.74 14.67 -19.83
N LEU A 448 -0.10 14.49 -18.80
CA LEU A 448 -0.80 15.56 -18.06
C LEU A 448 -1.76 16.39 -18.94
N ASP A 449 -2.20 15.86 -20.08
CA ASP A 449 -3.26 16.44 -20.89
C ASP A 449 -4.63 16.23 -20.24
N VAL A 450 -5.51 17.24 -20.31
CA VAL A 450 -6.81 17.20 -19.61
C VAL A 450 -7.76 16.26 -20.34
N ILE A 451 -8.19 15.18 -19.67
CA ILE A 451 -9.24 14.27 -20.14
C ILE A 451 -10.61 14.73 -19.61
N ALA A 452 -10.69 15.00 -18.31
CA ALA A 452 -11.88 15.56 -17.69
C ALA A 452 -11.48 16.59 -16.64
N ARG A 453 -12.14 17.74 -16.71
CA ARG A 453 -12.04 18.79 -15.69
C ARG A 453 -13.41 19.40 -15.50
N GLY A 454 -13.94 19.24 -14.29
CA GLY A 454 -15.17 19.82 -13.73
C GLY A 454 -16.39 19.99 -14.64
N ASN A 455 -17.52 19.30 -14.36
CA ASN A 455 -18.88 19.78 -14.67
C ASN A 455 -20.02 18.87 -14.12
N PRO A 456 -21.08 19.41 -13.48
CA PRO A 456 -21.07 20.26 -12.28
C PRO A 456 -20.50 19.43 -11.09
N PRO A 457 -20.74 19.72 -9.79
CA PRO A 457 -20.22 18.88 -8.70
C PRO A 457 -20.59 17.39 -8.89
N PRO A 458 -19.85 16.46 -8.27
CA PRO A 458 -19.07 16.62 -7.03
C PRO A 458 -17.61 17.11 -7.17
N SER A 459 -17.06 17.72 -6.11
CA SER A 459 -15.61 17.81 -5.89
C SER A 459 -14.97 16.43 -5.72
N MET A 460 -13.65 16.30 -5.87
CA MET A 460 -12.96 15.00 -5.81
C MET A 460 -11.82 14.96 -4.78
N CYS A 461 -11.93 14.06 -3.81
CA CYS A 461 -10.89 13.69 -2.84
C CYS A 461 -10.57 12.20 -2.94
N ASP A 462 -9.33 11.84 -2.60
CA ASP A 462 -8.87 10.46 -2.43
C ASP A 462 -9.33 9.53 -3.59
N PRO A 463 -9.03 9.86 -4.87
CA PRO A 463 -9.49 9.06 -5.99
C PRO A 463 -8.79 7.69 -6.02
N ALA A 464 -9.50 6.67 -6.49
CA ALA A 464 -8.98 5.33 -6.70
C ALA A 464 -9.60 4.70 -7.95
N TYR A 465 -8.77 4.16 -8.86
CA TYR A 465 -9.27 3.40 -10.00
C TYR A 465 -9.68 1.98 -9.60
N SER A 466 -10.71 1.45 -10.25
CA SER A 466 -11.06 0.03 -10.13
C SER A 466 -9.94 -0.85 -10.74
N PRO A 467 -9.74 -2.08 -10.24
CA PRO A 467 -8.75 -3.02 -10.77
C PRO A 467 -8.83 -3.28 -12.27
N ASP A 468 -10.04 -3.30 -12.82
CA ASP A 468 -10.30 -3.46 -14.25
C ASP A 468 -10.09 -2.17 -15.07
N GLY A 469 -9.76 -1.06 -14.40
CA GLY A 469 -9.55 0.26 -15.00
C GLY A 469 -10.80 0.92 -15.57
N ARG A 470 -12.00 0.39 -15.31
CA ARG A 470 -13.27 0.88 -15.92
C ARG A 470 -13.92 2.02 -15.15
N PHE A 471 -13.61 2.16 -13.86
CA PHE A 471 -14.24 3.11 -12.96
C PHE A 471 -13.21 3.84 -12.10
N ILE A 472 -13.62 4.99 -11.57
CA ILE A 472 -12.90 5.74 -10.53
C ILE A 472 -13.87 5.91 -9.38
N ALA A 473 -13.46 5.56 -8.17
CA ALA A 473 -14.15 5.94 -6.93
C ALA A 473 -13.45 7.12 -6.29
N PHE A 474 -14.20 7.94 -5.57
CA PHE A 474 -13.66 9.09 -4.84
C PHE A 474 -14.65 9.59 -3.79
N VAL A 475 -14.12 10.28 -2.78
CA VAL A 475 -14.94 11.06 -1.84
C VAL A 475 -15.26 12.39 -2.50
N GLY A 476 -16.53 12.79 -2.49
CA GLY A 476 -16.95 14.02 -3.14
C GLY A 476 -17.93 14.85 -2.32
N ILE A 477 -17.93 16.15 -2.59
CA ILE A 477 -18.86 17.11 -1.99
C ILE A 477 -19.69 17.74 -3.08
N ASN A 478 -21.02 17.65 -2.95
CA ASN A 478 -21.95 18.29 -3.87
C ASN A 478 -22.69 19.46 -3.18
N PRO A 479 -22.19 20.71 -3.30
CA PRO A 479 -22.79 21.87 -2.64
C PRO A 479 -24.17 22.25 -3.22
N ARG A 480 -24.60 21.66 -4.34
CA ARG A 480 -25.91 21.94 -4.95
C ARG A 480 -27.04 21.10 -4.37
N ILE A 481 -26.72 20.03 -3.64
CA ILE A 481 -27.71 19.14 -3.02
C ILE A 481 -27.80 19.46 -1.53
N ASP A 482 -26.83 18.99 -0.74
CA ASP A 482 -26.79 19.19 0.71
C ASP A 482 -25.38 19.51 1.24
N GLY A 483 -24.37 19.59 0.35
CA GLY A 483 -22.99 19.91 0.71
C GLY A 483 -22.30 18.85 1.57
N ARG A 484 -22.86 17.64 1.67
CA ARG A 484 -22.25 16.55 2.43
C ARG A 484 -21.12 15.89 1.66
N ARG A 485 -20.24 15.24 2.41
CA ARG A 485 -19.30 14.26 1.87
C ARG A 485 -20.05 12.97 1.59
N ASP A 486 -19.92 12.51 0.37
CA ASP A 486 -20.48 11.27 -0.15
C ASP A 486 -19.41 10.50 -0.92
N ILE A 487 -19.65 9.22 -1.12
CA ILE A 487 -18.81 8.36 -1.93
C ILE A 487 -19.44 8.26 -3.33
N TYR A 488 -18.60 8.52 -4.32
CA TYR A 488 -18.99 8.48 -5.73
C TYR A 488 -18.18 7.43 -6.46
N PHE A 489 -18.76 6.88 -7.52
CA PHE A 489 -17.98 6.33 -8.62
C PHE A 489 -18.33 7.06 -9.93
N ALA A 490 -17.40 7.08 -10.86
CA ALA A 490 -17.55 7.59 -12.22
C ALA A 490 -16.92 6.60 -13.20
N ASN A 491 -17.13 6.81 -14.50
CA ASN A 491 -16.37 6.09 -15.53
C ASN A 491 -14.87 6.41 -15.41
N ALA A 492 -14.02 5.57 -15.99
CA ALA A 492 -12.55 5.73 -16.01
C ALA A 492 -12.02 7.06 -16.57
N ASN A 493 -12.86 7.85 -17.24
CA ASN A 493 -12.52 9.18 -17.74
C ASN A 493 -13.03 10.30 -16.81
N GLY A 494 -13.60 9.96 -15.67
CA GLY A 494 -14.15 10.91 -14.69
C GLY A 494 -15.59 11.38 -14.96
N PHE A 495 -16.21 11.00 -16.09
CA PHE A 495 -17.57 11.42 -16.41
C PHE A 495 -18.64 10.49 -15.82
N GLY A 496 -19.83 11.05 -15.60
CA GLY A 496 -21.00 10.28 -15.13
C GLY A 496 -20.92 9.87 -13.67
N ALA A 497 -20.38 10.76 -12.82
CA ALA A 497 -20.28 10.51 -11.38
C ALA A 497 -21.67 10.26 -10.74
N GLN A 498 -21.76 9.20 -9.94
CA GLN A 498 -22.96 8.78 -9.23
C GLN A 498 -22.63 8.54 -7.75
N SER A 499 -23.46 9.06 -6.85
CA SER A 499 -23.31 8.81 -5.41
C SER A 499 -23.86 7.43 -5.06
N VAL A 500 -23.09 6.67 -4.28
CA VAL A 500 -23.51 5.37 -3.73
C VAL A 500 -23.92 5.46 -2.26
N SER A 501 -23.63 6.57 -1.59
CA SER A 501 -23.90 6.74 -0.17
C SER A 501 -24.98 7.77 0.16
N ALA A 502 -25.48 8.52 -0.83
CA ALA A 502 -26.43 9.61 -0.59
C ALA A 502 -27.72 9.16 0.13
N SER A 503 -28.15 7.92 -0.08
CA SER A 503 -29.32 7.36 0.60
C SER A 503 -29.05 7.00 2.06
N LEU A 504 -27.82 6.62 2.41
CA LEU A 504 -27.46 6.17 3.77
C LEU A 504 -27.39 7.33 4.75
N ARG A 505 -27.05 8.54 4.28
CA ARG A 505 -27.09 9.78 5.08
C ARG A 505 -26.30 9.71 6.39
N GLY A 506 -25.33 8.81 6.54
CA GLY A 506 -24.37 8.72 7.66
C GLY A 506 -23.02 9.37 7.36
N GLN A 507 -22.07 9.27 8.29
CA GLN A 507 -20.68 9.64 8.01
C GLN A 507 -20.03 8.50 7.24
N THR A 508 -19.42 8.80 6.09
CA THR A 508 -18.90 7.79 5.17
C THR A 508 -17.39 7.86 5.07
N GLU A 509 -16.78 6.69 4.96
CA GLU A 509 -15.34 6.51 4.78
C GLU A 509 -15.11 5.53 3.63
N LEU A 510 -14.40 6.00 2.60
CA LEU A 510 -14.02 5.17 1.46
C LEU A 510 -12.86 4.26 1.85
N ILE A 511 -13.04 2.94 1.71
CA ILE A 511 -11.96 1.96 1.93
C ILE A 511 -11.20 1.72 0.62
N GLY A 512 -11.92 1.54 -0.50
CA GLY A 512 -11.32 1.37 -1.82
C GLY A 512 -12.00 0.29 -2.65
N TRP A 513 -11.38 -0.08 -3.77
CA TRP A 513 -11.86 -1.15 -4.63
C TRP A 513 -11.32 -2.51 -4.19
N VAL A 514 -12.16 -3.54 -4.31
CA VAL A 514 -11.84 -4.94 -4.02
C VAL A 514 -12.46 -5.87 -5.06
N GLY A 515 -11.92 -7.07 -5.21
CA GLY A 515 -12.41 -8.05 -6.18
C GLY A 515 -12.08 -7.69 -7.63
N GLY A 516 -12.60 -8.46 -8.58
CA GLY A 516 -12.42 -8.21 -10.02
C GLY A 516 -11.00 -8.46 -10.56
N GLN A 517 -10.15 -9.18 -9.82
CA GLN A 517 -8.77 -9.53 -10.18
C GLN A 517 -8.67 -10.82 -11.04
N GLY A 518 -9.68 -11.06 -11.89
CA GLY A 518 -9.84 -12.32 -12.64
C GLY A 518 -8.90 -12.50 -13.82
#